data_AF-A0A1W6BZY7-F1
#
_entry.id   AF-A0A1W6BZY7-F1
#
_cell.length_a   1.000
_cell.length_b   1.000
_cell.length_c   1.000
_cell.angle_alpha   90.00
_cell.angle_beta   90.00
_cell.angle_gamma   90.00
#
_symmetry.space_group_name_H-M   'P 1'
#
loop_
_entity.id
_entity.type
_entity.pdbx_description
1 polymer ?
#
loop_
_entity_poly.entity_id
_entity_poly.type
_entity_poly.pdbx_seq_one_letter_code
_entity_poly.pdbx_strand_id
1 'polypeptide(L)'
;MDIDFKKLAPWNWFKKEQEEQQSTASLPVQRNDLPVAGGPVSPILQLHREIDRLFDDTFRGFGFPALAMPRWPSDWPGLLKPALDIQETDKQYKISLEVPGVEEKDIHITLDNDVLLVRGEKRQEQESKDGGFHRVERSYGSFQRALNLPTDANQDTIKAAFKNGVLTITMEKREASAPKQGRSIPING
;
A
#
# COMPACT_ATOMS: atom_id res chain seq x y z
N MET A 1 -7.28 20.43 -51.67
CA MET A 1 -7.62 20.62 -50.25
C MET A 1 -6.72 19.65 -49.49
N ASP A 2 -5.51 20.10 -49.16
CA ASP A 2 -4.50 19.24 -48.54
C ASP A 2 -4.82 19.07 -47.06
N ILE A 3 -5.15 17.84 -46.69
CA ILE A 3 -5.36 17.46 -45.29
C ILE A 3 -3.98 17.29 -44.67
N ASP A 4 -3.63 18.17 -43.74
CA ASP A 4 -2.37 18.11 -43.00
C ASP A 4 -2.45 17.03 -41.91
N PHE A 5 -1.94 15.83 -42.21
CA PHE A 5 -1.91 14.68 -41.30
C PHE A 5 -1.02 14.90 -40.06
N LYS A 6 -0.17 15.94 -40.00
CA LYS A 6 0.59 16.29 -38.77
C LYS A 6 -0.31 16.94 -37.71
N LYS A 7 -1.43 17.54 -38.11
CA LYS A 7 -2.45 18.05 -37.17
C LYS A 7 -3.38 16.96 -36.63
N LEU A 8 -3.39 15.78 -37.24
CA LEU A 8 -4.20 14.62 -36.86
C LEU A 8 -3.45 13.59 -36.00
N ALA A 9 -2.21 13.86 -35.59
CA ALA A 9 -1.56 13.02 -34.59
C ALA A 9 -2.30 13.19 -33.24
N PRO A 10 -2.91 12.13 -32.66
CA PRO A 10 -3.78 12.22 -31.49
C PRO A 10 -3.06 12.58 -30.17
N TRP A 11 -1.77 12.93 -30.25
CA TRP A 11 -0.85 13.12 -29.12
C TRP A 11 -0.51 14.59 -28.82
N ASN A 12 -1.24 15.55 -29.41
CA ASN A 12 -1.06 16.98 -29.09
C ASN A 12 -1.47 17.36 -27.65
N TRP A 13 -1.91 16.41 -26.82
CA TRP A 13 -2.31 16.63 -25.43
C TRP A 13 -1.16 17.03 -24.50
N PHE A 14 0.06 16.55 -24.75
CA PHE A 14 1.24 16.80 -23.89
C PHE A 14 1.95 18.15 -24.13
N LYS A 15 1.60 18.87 -25.20
CA LYS A 15 2.26 20.16 -25.50
C LYS A 15 1.89 21.25 -24.50
N LYS A 16 0.67 21.22 -23.96
CA LYS A 16 0.19 22.21 -23.00
C LYS A 16 0.88 22.13 -21.63
N GLU A 17 1.23 20.93 -21.17
CA GLU A 17 2.01 20.74 -19.92
C GLU A 17 3.45 21.28 -20.04
N GLN A 18 4.07 21.18 -21.22
CA GLN A 18 5.41 21.74 -21.45
C GLN A 18 5.41 23.27 -21.49
N GLU A 19 4.33 23.90 -21.95
CA GLU A 19 4.16 25.36 -21.96
C GLU A 19 3.83 25.92 -20.54
N GLU A 20 3.10 25.17 -19.71
CA GLU A 20 2.85 25.55 -18.30
C GLU A 20 4.12 25.42 -17.42
N GLN A 21 5.01 24.46 -17.72
CA GLN A 21 6.32 24.37 -17.07
C GLN A 21 7.30 25.47 -17.52
N GLN A 22 7.16 26.03 -18.73
CA GLN A 22 7.99 27.14 -19.21
C GLN A 22 7.48 28.53 -18.80
N SER A 23 6.19 28.69 -18.50
CA SER A 23 5.58 29.98 -18.14
C SER A 23 5.56 30.29 -16.63
N THR A 24 5.94 29.34 -15.77
CA THR A 24 6.34 29.65 -14.39
C THR A 24 7.80 30.08 -14.36
N ALA A 25 7.99 31.35 -14.72
CA ALA A 25 9.24 32.07 -14.70
C ALA A 25 10.08 31.77 -13.44
N SER A 26 11.27 31.20 -13.69
CA SER A 26 12.56 31.57 -13.10
C SER A 26 12.51 32.22 -11.71
N LEU A 27 12.51 31.39 -10.66
CA LEU A 27 13.12 31.80 -9.40
C LEU A 27 14.63 31.53 -9.50
N PRO A 28 15.51 32.50 -9.21
CA PRO A 28 16.95 32.31 -9.33
C PRO A 28 17.42 31.41 -8.17
N VAL A 29 17.66 30.13 -8.44
CA VAL A 29 18.36 29.26 -7.50
C VAL A 29 19.85 29.46 -7.70
N GLN A 30 20.45 30.25 -6.82
CA GLN A 30 21.90 30.45 -6.75
C GLN A 30 22.55 29.13 -6.32
N ARG A 31 23.17 28.41 -7.28
CA ARG A 31 23.97 27.21 -6.98
C ARG A 31 25.32 27.65 -6.44
N ASN A 32 25.52 27.51 -5.13
CA ASN A 32 26.86 27.43 -4.55
C ASN A 32 27.36 26.00 -4.73
N ASP A 33 28.44 25.85 -5.49
CA ASP A 33 29.18 24.59 -5.60
C ASP A 33 29.91 24.32 -4.27
N LEU A 34 29.52 23.25 -3.59
CA LEU A 34 30.23 22.69 -2.44
C LEU A 34 30.64 21.24 -2.76
N PRO A 35 31.85 20.80 -2.37
CA PRO A 35 32.36 19.49 -2.71
C PRO A 35 31.61 18.40 -1.93
N VAL A 36 31.37 17.27 -2.61
CA VAL A 36 30.76 16.07 -2.05
C VAL A 36 31.62 15.54 -0.90
N ALA A 37 31.14 15.73 0.32
CA ALA A 37 31.59 15.04 1.52
C ALA A 37 30.35 14.49 2.24
N GLY A 38 30.42 13.23 2.69
CA GLY A 38 29.31 12.47 3.25
C GLY A 38 28.47 13.25 4.28
N GLY A 39 27.15 13.23 4.07
CA GLY A 39 26.15 13.91 4.89
C GLY A 39 24.75 13.35 4.63
N PRO A 40 23.76 13.62 5.50
CA PRO A 40 22.81 12.64 6.02
C PRO A 40 21.65 12.32 5.07
N VAL A 41 21.13 11.10 5.20
CA VAL A 41 19.81 10.63 4.73
C VAL A 41 18.78 11.75 4.63
N SER A 42 18.22 11.94 3.43
CA SER A 42 17.28 13.02 3.10
C SER A 42 16.14 13.16 4.13
N PRO A 43 15.83 14.39 4.60
CA PRO A 43 14.78 14.66 5.60
C PRO A 43 13.40 14.10 5.25
N ILE A 44 13.05 14.01 3.96
CA ILE A 44 11.80 13.40 3.47
C ILE A 44 11.74 11.88 3.71
N LEU A 45 12.89 11.20 3.62
CA LEU A 45 13.00 9.76 3.95
C LEU A 45 13.01 9.53 5.46
N GLN A 46 13.42 10.53 6.26
CA GLN A 46 13.30 10.50 7.72
C GLN A 46 11.85 10.75 8.16
N LEU A 47 11.16 11.68 7.51
CA LEU A 47 9.72 11.94 7.72
C LEU A 47 8.87 10.70 7.38
N HIS A 48 9.17 9.99 6.30
CA HIS A 48 8.51 8.72 5.98
C HIS A 48 8.69 7.68 7.09
N ARG A 49 9.90 7.56 7.66
CA ARG A 49 10.16 6.63 8.77
C ARG A 49 9.49 7.04 10.08
N GLU A 50 9.31 8.35 10.31
CA GLU A 50 8.57 8.85 11.47
C GLU A 50 7.05 8.64 11.30
N ILE A 51 6.52 8.75 10.09
CA ILE A 51 5.12 8.43 9.78
C ILE A 51 4.85 6.92 9.87
N ASP A 52 5.77 6.07 9.37
CA ASP A 52 5.65 4.61 9.52
C ASP A 52 5.68 4.20 11.01
N ARG A 53 6.44 4.90 11.88
CA ARG A 53 6.44 4.70 13.35
C ARG A 53 5.17 5.23 14.02
N LEU A 54 4.63 6.35 13.55
CA LEU A 54 3.36 6.91 14.03
C LEU A 54 2.17 6.04 13.63
N PHE A 55 2.24 5.34 12.50
CA PHE A 55 1.26 4.33 12.11
C PHE A 55 1.27 3.14 13.07
N ASP A 56 2.46 2.67 13.45
CA ASP A 56 2.66 1.65 14.50
C ASP A 56 2.04 2.09 15.85
N ASP A 57 2.16 3.38 16.20
CA ASP A 57 1.53 3.96 17.40
C ASP A 57 0.02 4.22 17.27
N THR A 58 -0.50 4.41 16.06
CA THR A 58 -1.95 4.55 15.81
C THR A 58 -2.67 3.21 16.01
N PHE A 59 -2.00 2.08 15.70
CA PHE A 59 -2.47 0.74 16.05
C PHE A 59 -2.50 0.48 17.57
N ARG A 60 -1.68 1.17 18.38
CA ARG A 60 -1.82 1.14 19.86
C ARG A 60 -3.12 1.77 20.34
N GLY A 61 -3.64 2.78 19.62
CA GLY A 61 -4.91 3.45 19.92
C GLY A 61 -6.15 2.57 19.70
N PHE A 62 -6.02 1.45 19.00
CA PHE A 62 -7.06 0.44 18.75
C PHE A 62 -7.05 -0.73 19.77
N GLY A 63 -6.21 -0.67 20.81
CA GLY A 63 -6.18 -1.67 21.89
C GLY A 63 -5.23 -2.87 21.67
N PHE A 64 -4.31 -2.78 20.71
CA PHE A 64 -3.34 -3.85 20.42
C PHE A 64 -2.08 -3.75 21.32
N PRO A 65 -1.67 -4.83 22.03
CA PRO A 65 -0.48 -4.80 22.89
C PRO A 65 0.82 -4.85 22.08
N ALA A 66 1.55 -3.73 22.07
CA ALA A 66 2.79 -3.49 21.32
C ALA A 66 4.06 -4.21 21.82
N LEU A 67 3.96 -5.23 22.68
CA LEU A 67 5.13 -5.83 23.34
C LEU A 67 5.53 -7.23 22.86
N ALA A 68 4.94 -7.74 21.77
CA ALA A 68 5.26 -9.08 21.28
C ALA A 68 5.19 -9.26 19.75
N MET A 69 5.40 -8.22 18.95
CA MET A 69 5.33 -8.36 17.49
C MET A 69 6.71 -8.60 16.86
N PRO A 70 6.99 -9.79 16.30
CA PRO A 70 8.12 -9.96 15.39
C PRO A 70 7.87 -9.08 14.15
N ARG A 71 8.87 -8.27 13.79
CA ARG A 71 8.88 -7.46 12.56
C ARG A 71 8.86 -8.38 11.35
N TRP A 72 7.68 -8.77 10.87
CA TRP A 72 7.56 -9.56 9.63
C TRP A 72 8.06 -8.72 8.44
N PRO A 73 8.59 -9.34 7.35
CA PRO A 73 9.28 -8.66 6.25
C PRO A 73 8.38 -7.82 5.33
N SER A 74 7.24 -7.30 5.78
CA SER A 74 6.30 -6.50 4.97
C SER A 74 6.92 -5.26 4.32
N ASP A 75 8.09 -4.83 4.81
CA ASP A 75 8.79 -3.63 4.35
C ASP A 75 10.18 -3.94 3.76
N TRP A 76 10.36 -5.10 3.11
CA TRP A 76 11.61 -5.37 2.41
C TRP A 76 11.87 -4.28 1.37
N PRO A 77 13.03 -3.59 1.39
CA PRO A 77 13.35 -2.54 0.45
C PRO A 77 13.25 -3.06 -0.99
N GLY A 78 12.42 -2.42 -1.82
CA GLY A 78 12.27 -2.75 -3.25
C GLY A 78 11.03 -3.56 -3.62
N LEU A 79 10.19 -3.96 -2.66
CA LEU A 79 8.85 -4.48 -2.97
C LEU A 79 7.88 -3.34 -3.31
N LEU A 80 6.97 -3.61 -4.25
CA LEU A 80 5.82 -2.75 -4.46
C LEU A 80 4.96 -2.71 -3.18
N LYS A 81 4.42 -1.52 -2.89
CA LYS A 81 3.63 -1.20 -1.70
C LYS A 81 2.19 -0.83 -2.16
N PRO A 82 1.32 -1.80 -2.53
CA PRO A 82 0.00 -1.48 -3.06
C PRO A 82 -0.88 -0.81 -2.01
N ALA A 83 -1.69 0.17 -2.43
CA ALA A 83 -2.58 0.91 -1.54
C ALA A 83 -3.64 -0.02 -0.94
N LEU A 84 -3.96 0.17 0.34
CA LEU A 84 -4.91 -0.66 1.04
C LEU A 84 -5.82 0.17 1.95
N ASP A 85 -7.07 -0.27 2.05
CA ASP A 85 -8.06 0.24 2.99
C ASP A 85 -8.50 -0.86 3.93
N ILE A 86 -8.68 -0.54 5.22
CA ILE A 86 -9.25 -1.43 6.22
C ILE A 86 -10.49 -0.76 6.78
N GLN A 87 -11.61 -1.45 6.68
CA GLN A 87 -12.89 -1.02 7.21
C GLN A 87 -13.36 -2.01 8.27
N GLU A 88 -13.75 -1.48 9.42
CA GLU A 88 -14.40 -2.22 10.49
C GLU A 88 -15.87 -1.82 10.60
N THR A 89 -16.71 -2.80 10.89
CA THR A 89 -18.12 -2.61 11.24
C THR A 89 -18.41 -3.38 12.52
N ASP A 90 -19.63 -3.27 13.05
CA ASP A 90 -20.04 -4.04 14.23
C ASP A 90 -20.02 -5.57 13.98
N LYS A 91 -20.08 -6.00 12.72
CA LYS A 91 -20.23 -7.43 12.36
C LYS A 91 -19.03 -8.02 11.63
N GLN A 92 -18.25 -7.22 10.91
CA GLN A 92 -17.21 -7.72 10.03
C GLN A 92 -16.06 -6.74 9.83
N TYR A 93 -14.92 -7.28 9.41
CA TYR A 93 -13.79 -6.57 8.84
C TYR A 93 -13.79 -6.72 7.32
N LYS A 94 -13.39 -5.66 6.61
CA LYS A 94 -13.17 -5.64 5.17
C LYS A 94 -11.82 -4.98 4.87
N ILE A 95 -11.00 -5.66 4.10
CA ILE A 95 -9.70 -5.19 3.62
C ILE A 95 -9.78 -5.08 2.10
N SER A 96 -9.43 -3.93 1.54
CA SER A 96 -9.35 -3.71 0.09
C SER A 96 -7.91 -3.41 -0.28
N LEU A 97 -7.35 -4.07 -1.30
CA LEU A 97 -5.98 -3.87 -1.77
C LEU A 97 -5.99 -3.61 -3.28
N GLU A 98 -5.45 -2.47 -3.71
CA GLU A 98 -5.38 -2.10 -5.12
C GLU A 98 -4.14 -2.67 -5.80
N VAL A 99 -4.33 -3.61 -6.72
CA VAL A 99 -3.27 -4.25 -7.52
C VAL A 99 -3.67 -4.34 -9.00
N PRO A 100 -3.81 -3.20 -9.70
CA PRO A 100 -4.22 -3.18 -11.10
C PRO A 100 -3.13 -3.79 -12.01
N GLY A 101 -3.58 -4.60 -12.98
CA GLY A 101 -2.71 -5.29 -13.93
C GLY A 101 -2.04 -6.56 -13.39
N VAL A 102 -2.60 -7.14 -12.33
CA VAL A 102 -2.22 -8.46 -11.80
C VAL A 102 -3.37 -9.43 -12.09
N GLU A 103 -3.06 -10.65 -12.49
CA GLU A 103 -4.08 -11.70 -12.65
C GLU A 103 -4.38 -12.36 -11.29
N GLU A 104 -5.62 -12.82 -11.08
CA GLU A 104 -6.02 -13.46 -9.82
C GLU A 104 -5.12 -14.64 -9.43
N LYS A 105 -4.66 -15.42 -10.43
CA LYS A 105 -3.76 -16.56 -10.25
C LYS A 105 -2.38 -16.18 -9.73
N ASP A 106 -1.96 -14.93 -9.91
CA ASP A 106 -0.67 -14.40 -9.48
C ASP A 106 -0.75 -13.76 -8.08
N ILE A 107 -1.92 -13.85 -7.43
CA ILE A 107 -2.16 -13.40 -6.05
C ILE A 107 -2.25 -14.61 -5.13
N HIS A 108 -1.45 -14.61 -4.08
CA HIS A 108 -1.45 -15.63 -3.04
C HIS A 108 -1.83 -15.02 -1.70
N ILE A 109 -2.83 -15.61 -1.04
CA ILE A 109 -3.29 -15.22 0.29
C ILE A 109 -3.07 -16.42 1.21
N THR A 110 -2.34 -16.18 2.30
CA THR A 110 -2.07 -17.20 3.32
C THR A 110 -2.37 -16.61 4.69
N LEU A 111 -2.92 -17.44 5.58
CA LEU A 111 -3.08 -17.11 6.98
C LEU A 111 -2.14 -18.00 7.79
N ASP A 112 -1.27 -17.40 8.59
CA ASP A 112 -0.40 -18.10 9.52
C ASP A 112 -0.60 -17.51 10.92
N ASN A 113 -1.14 -18.31 11.83
CA ASN A 113 -1.66 -17.86 13.13
C ASN A 113 -2.70 -16.73 12.97
N ASP A 114 -2.40 -15.52 13.42
CA ASP A 114 -3.25 -14.34 13.26
C ASP A 114 -2.74 -13.40 12.16
N VAL A 115 -1.82 -13.84 11.29
CA VAL A 115 -1.21 -12.98 10.26
C VAL A 115 -1.72 -13.33 8.87
N LEU A 116 -2.50 -12.42 8.30
CA LEU A 116 -2.95 -12.47 6.93
C LEU A 116 -1.88 -11.89 6.01
N LEU A 117 -1.35 -12.74 5.16
CA LEU A 117 -0.26 -12.43 4.25
C LEU A 117 -0.75 -12.50 2.80
N VAL A 118 -0.66 -11.36 2.11
CA VAL A 118 -1.01 -11.22 0.69
C VAL A 118 0.28 -10.98 -0.10
N ARG A 119 0.53 -11.81 -1.11
CA ARG A 119 1.69 -11.74 -1.99
C ARG A 119 1.28 -11.81 -3.44
N GLY A 120 2.12 -11.27 -4.31
CA GLY A 120 1.97 -11.46 -5.75
C GLY A 120 3.03 -10.72 -6.54
N GLU A 121 2.89 -10.73 -7.86
CA GLU A 121 3.81 -10.07 -8.77
C GLU A 121 3.05 -9.31 -9.85
N LYS A 122 3.40 -8.04 -10.04
CA LYS A 122 2.92 -7.24 -11.18
C LYS A 122 4.00 -7.23 -12.24
N ARG A 123 3.80 -8.03 -13.30
CA ARG A 123 4.77 -8.17 -14.38
C ARG A 123 4.70 -7.02 -15.36
N GLN A 124 5.87 -6.63 -15.87
CA GLN A 124 5.95 -5.79 -17.05
C GLN A 124 5.75 -6.70 -18.27
N GLU A 125 4.78 -6.36 -19.11
CA GLU A 125 4.63 -6.99 -20.40
C GLU A 125 5.87 -6.62 -21.23
N GLN A 126 6.63 -7.61 -21.69
CA GLN A 126 7.80 -7.37 -22.55
C GLN A 126 7.26 -6.88 -23.91
N GLU A 127 7.36 -5.58 -24.17
CA GLU A 127 7.06 -5.04 -25.49
C GLU A 127 8.09 -5.56 -26.51
N SER A 128 7.56 -6.06 -27.64
CA SER A 128 8.33 -6.36 -28.85
C SER A 128 9.18 -5.15 -29.25
N LYS A 129 10.26 -5.38 -30.00
CA LYS A 129 11.25 -4.37 -30.45
C LYS A 129 10.68 -3.27 -31.37
N ASP A 130 9.36 -3.15 -31.49
CA ASP A 130 8.66 -2.38 -32.52
C ASP A 130 8.15 -1.00 -32.06
N GLY A 131 8.43 -0.58 -30.81
CA GLY A 131 8.06 0.75 -30.33
C GLY A 131 8.71 1.10 -29.00
N GLY A 132 9.04 2.37 -28.79
CA GLY A 132 9.58 2.88 -27.53
C GLY A 132 8.51 3.58 -26.69
N PHE A 133 8.66 3.53 -25.36
CA PHE A 133 7.82 4.30 -24.45
C PHE A 133 8.15 5.79 -24.53
N HIS A 134 7.13 6.65 -24.66
CA HIS A 134 7.30 8.08 -24.43
C HIS A 134 7.42 8.43 -22.94
N ARG A 135 6.77 7.64 -22.07
CA ARG A 135 6.73 7.83 -20.62
C ARG A 135 6.34 6.52 -19.94
N VAL A 136 7.04 6.15 -18.86
CA VAL A 136 6.70 4.99 -18.03
C VAL A 136 6.52 5.46 -16.60
N GLU A 137 5.28 5.40 -16.10
CA GLU A 137 4.94 5.77 -14.72
C GLU A 137 4.41 4.58 -13.91
N ARG A 138 4.05 3.49 -14.61
CA ARG A 138 3.56 2.26 -14.00
C ARG A 138 4.71 1.57 -13.26
N SER A 139 4.50 1.25 -11.99
CA SER A 139 5.41 0.41 -11.21
C SER A 139 5.15 -1.09 -11.45
N TYR A 140 6.22 -1.88 -11.48
CA TYR A 140 6.23 -3.33 -11.66
C TYR A 140 7.12 -3.99 -10.60
N GLY A 141 6.90 -5.28 -10.36
CA GLY A 141 7.64 -6.08 -9.38
C GLY A 141 6.74 -6.85 -8.41
N SER A 142 7.37 -7.56 -7.49
CA SER A 142 6.68 -8.30 -6.43
C SER A 142 6.11 -7.36 -5.37
N PHE A 143 5.00 -7.75 -4.77
CA PHE A 143 4.41 -7.06 -3.63
C PHE A 143 4.15 -8.03 -2.47
N GLN A 144 4.14 -7.48 -1.25
CA GLN A 144 3.75 -8.20 -0.05
C GLN A 144 3.04 -7.28 0.94
N ARG A 145 1.97 -7.79 1.56
CA ARG A 145 1.28 -7.19 2.71
C ARG A 145 1.13 -8.23 3.79
N ALA A 146 1.55 -7.90 5.00
CA ALA A 146 1.26 -8.69 6.20
C ALA A 146 0.34 -7.83 7.08
N LEU A 147 -0.78 -8.40 7.49
CA LEU A 147 -1.80 -7.74 8.32
C LEU A 147 -2.11 -8.65 9.49
N ASN A 148 -1.95 -8.13 10.70
CA ASN A 148 -2.34 -8.86 11.90
C ASN A 148 -3.86 -8.74 12.06
N LEU A 149 -4.52 -9.88 12.17
CA LEU A 149 -5.95 -9.95 12.39
C LEU A 149 -6.26 -9.62 13.86
N PRO A 150 -7.34 -8.88 14.11
CA PRO A 150 -7.88 -8.69 15.44
C PRO A 150 -8.21 -10.02 16.14
N THR A 151 -8.11 -10.07 17.46
CA THR A 151 -8.39 -11.30 18.24
C THR A 151 -9.84 -11.76 18.13
N ASP A 152 -10.75 -10.85 17.82
CA ASP A 152 -12.16 -11.09 17.58
C ASP A 152 -12.46 -11.35 16.10
N ALA A 153 -11.48 -11.36 15.19
CA ALA A 153 -11.71 -11.77 13.81
C ALA A 153 -11.97 -13.29 13.72
N ASN A 154 -13.07 -13.68 13.07
CA ASN A 154 -13.38 -15.06 12.80
C ASN A 154 -12.66 -15.54 11.53
N GLN A 155 -11.50 -16.16 11.71
CA GLN A 155 -10.64 -16.65 10.64
C GLN A 155 -11.34 -17.68 9.72
N ASP A 156 -12.27 -18.47 10.25
CA ASP A 156 -13.01 -19.48 9.48
C ASP A 156 -13.97 -18.86 8.45
N THR A 157 -14.28 -17.57 8.60
CA THR A 157 -15.21 -16.83 7.72
C THR A 157 -14.51 -16.01 6.65
N ILE A 158 -13.17 -16.10 6.55
CA ILE A 158 -12.41 -15.34 5.56
C ILE A 158 -12.86 -15.71 4.14
N LYS A 159 -13.20 -14.67 3.38
CA LYS A 159 -13.52 -14.75 1.95
C LYS A 159 -12.68 -13.73 1.21
N ALA A 160 -12.24 -14.08 0.01
CA ALA A 160 -11.52 -13.20 -0.88
C ALA A 160 -12.23 -13.12 -2.24
N ALA A 161 -12.25 -11.93 -2.82
CA ALA A 161 -12.74 -11.69 -4.17
C ALA A 161 -11.83 -10.69 -4.87
N PHE A 162 -11.49 -10.97 -6.13
CA PHE A 162 -10.68 -10.07 -6.95
C PHE A 162 -11.50 -9.57 -8.13
N LYS A 163 -11.68 -8.24 -8.23
CA LYS A 163 -12.47 -7.63 -9.30
C LYS A 163 -11.90 -6.29 -9.69
N ASN A 164 -11.76 -6.05 -10.99
CA ASN A 164 -11.32 -4.76 -11.56
C ASN A 164 -10.00 -4.25 -10.96
N GLY A 165 -9.05 -5.13 -10.65
CA GLY A 165 -7.77 -4.75 -10.06
C GLY A 165 -7.80 -4.51 -8.54
N VAL A 166 -8.91 -4.80 -7.86
CA VAL A 166 -9.04 -4.65 -6.41
C VAL A 166 -9.30 -6.01 -5.76
N LEU A 167 -8.42 -6.39 -4.83
CA LEU A 167 -8.60 -7.54 -3.96
C LEU A 167 -9.39 -7.11 -2.73
N THR A 168 -10.53 -7.74 -2.49
CA THR A 168 -11.36 -7.54 -1.29
C THR A 168 -11.32 -8.79 -0.44
N ILE A 169 -10.92 -8.65 0.82
CA ILE A 169 -10.92 -9.73 1.82
C ILE A 169 -11.92 -9.34 2.92
N THR A 170 -12.83 -10.24 3.25
CA THR A 170 -13.85 -10.01 4.29
C THR A 170 -13.84 -11.14 5.32
N MET A 171 -14.06 -10.81 6.58
CA MET A 171 -14.22 -11.78 7.66
C MET A 171 -15.16 -11.23 8.72
N GLU A 172 -15.97 -12.10 9.31
CA GLU A 172 -16.89 -11.74 10.38
C GLU A 172 -16.15 -11.57 11.70
N LYS A 173 -16.77 -10.85 12.64
CA LYS A 173 -16.34 -10.84 14.03
C LYS A 173 -16.90 -12.05 14.74
N ARG A 174 -16.11 -12.63 15.66
CA ARG A 174 -16.56 -13.64 16.61
C ARG A 174 -17.61 -12.99 17.50
N GLU A 175 -18.69 -13.71 17.78
CA GLU A 175 -19.62 -13.28 18.82
C GLU A 175 -18.84 -13.11 20.12
N ALA A 176 -18.98 -11.95 20.78
CA ALA A 176 -18.32 -11.71 22.04
C ALA A 176 -18.71 -12.82 23.01
N SER A 177 -17.77 -13.71 23.36
CA SER A 177 -17.97 -14.59 24.50
C SER A 177 -18.33 -13.68 25.67
N ALA A 178 -19.52 -13.86 26.24
CA ALA A 178 -20.07 -12.99 27.28
C ALA A 178 -18.97 -12.57 28.27
N PRO A 179 -18.91 -11.29 28.67
CA PRO A 179 -17.85 -10.81 29.55
C PRO A 179 -17.74 -11.78 30.73
N LYS A 180 -16.54 -12.32 30.97
CA LYS A 180 -16.28 -13.12 32.17
C LYS A 180 -16.61 -12.20 33.35
N GLN A 181 -17.82 -12.33 33.90
CA GLN A 181 -18.25 -11.52 35.03
C GLN A 181 -17.21 -11.70 36.12
N GLY A 182 -16.61 -10.59 36.56
CA GLY A 182 -15.63 -10.62 37.63
C GLY A 182 -16.22 -11.35 38.82
N ARG A 183 -15.66 -12.50 39.16
CA ARG A 183 -16.02 -13.23 40.37
C ARG A 183 -15.60 -12.39 41.57
N SER A 184 -16.56 -11.98 42.39
CA SER A 184 -16.26 -11.47 43.73
C SER A 184 -15.64 -12.61 44.56
N ILE A 185 -14.46 -12.37 45.13
CA ILE A 185 -13.80 -13.28 46.05
C ILE A 185 -14.12 -12.78 47.47
N PRO A 186 -14.87 -13.54 48.28
CA PRO A 186 -15.12 -13.15 49.66
C PRO A 186 -13.83 -13.24 50.48
N ILE A 187 -13.58 -12.22 51.31
CA ILE A 187 -12.54 -12.24 52.34
C ILE A 187 -13.17 -12.82 53.59
N ASN A 188 -12.67 -13.97 54.05
CA ASN A 188 -13.04 -14.52 55.35
C ASN A 188 -12.09 -13.94 56.40
N GLY A 189 -12.65 -13.23 57.38
CA GLY A 189 -12.00 -12.82 58.63
C GLY A 189 -12.41 -13.72 59.78
#